data_AF-A0A0G3H2W7-F1
#
_entry.id   AF-A0A0G3H2W7-F1
#
_cell.length_a   1.000
_cell.length_b   1.000
_cell.length_c   1.000
_cell.angle_alpha   90.00
_cell.angle_beta   90.00
_cell.angle_gamma   90.00
#
_symmetry.space_group_name_H-M   'P 1'
#
loop_
_entity.id
_entity.type
_entity.pdbx_description
1 polymer ?
#
loop_
_entity_poly.entity_id
_entity_poly.type
_entity_poly.pdbx_seq_one_letter_code
_entity_poly.pdbx_strand_id
1 'polypeptide(L)'
;MKISRTLGTLTLLTAIVVGIAGCSNDSVGSDASDTAASDTVATIPASSPSPEKPENKDPATTDGSFCEVMLTDIDTAATTYAVNISGMTSADQVKKKLALVEQITTPPEGLEEEFAIWKTYLQTAVTSIDDISAMTAAYDDTTEAAGQALFRVYVDECMSRL
;
A
#
# COMPACT_ATOMS: atom_id res chain seq x y z
N MET A 1 25.22 -33.50 -41.64
CA MET A 1 24.48 -33.41 -40.36
C MET A 1 23.02 -33.08 -40.66
N LYS A 2 22.12 -33.59 -39.83
CA LYS A 2 20.69 -33.88 -40.07
C LYS A 2 19.79 -32.66 -40.35
N ILE A 3 18.80 -32.89 -41.21
CA ILE A 3 17.57 -32.12 -41.47
C ILE A 3 16.45 -32.70 -40.60
N SER A 4 15.56 -31.86 -40.05
CA SER A 4 14.13 -32.10 -39.68
C SER A 4 13.74 -31.26 -38.44
N ARG A 5 12.54 -30.74 -38.20
CA ARG A 5 11.21 -30.59 -38.86
C ARG A 5 10.43 -29.64 -37.91
N THR A 6 9.79 -28.55 -38.36
CA THR A 6 8.36 -28.40 -38.72
C THR A 6 7.36 -28.31 -37.54
N LEU A 7 6.38 -27.38 -37.71
CA LEU A 7 5.10 -27.16 -37.02
C LEU A 7 5.16 -26.38 -35.67
N GLY A 8 4.25 -25.45 -35.37
CA GLY A 8 2.92 -25.26 -35.94
C GLY A 8 2.33 -23.86 -35.72
N THR A 9 1.55 -23.49 -36.72
CA THR A 9 0.50 -22.48 -36.75
C THR A 9 -0.50 -22.72 -35.63
N LEU A 10 -0.86 -21.68 -34.87
CA LEU A 10 -2.12 -21.66 -34.13
C LEU A 10 -2.87 -20.36 -34.48
N THR A 11 -3.91 -20.52 -35.29
CA THR A 11 -4.96 -19.54 -35.52
C THR A 11 -6.19 -20.04 -34.76
N LEU A 12 -6.80 -19.24 -33.87
CA LEU A 12 -8.26 -19.01 -33.84
C LEU A 12 -8.73 -18.10 -32.68
N LEU A 13 -9.52 -17.09 -33.06
CA LEU A 13 -10.73 -16.51 -32.44
C LEU A 13 -10.78 -16.30 -30.91
N THR A 14 -11.24 -15.14 -30.41
CA THR A 14 -12.68 -14.85 -30.32
C THR A 14 -12.94 -13.35 -30.15
N ALA A 15 -13.89 -12.82 -30.92
CA ALA A 15 -14.46 -11.50 -30.78
C ALA A 15 -15.47 -11.45 -29.63
N ILE A 16 -15.50 -10.37 -28.85
CA ILE A 16 -16.67 -10.00 -28.04
C ILE A 16 -17.11 -8.59 -28.41
N VAL A 17 -18.40 -8.50 -28.70
CA VAL A 17 -19.18 -7.37 -29.19
C VAL A 17 -19.81 -6.62 -28.02
N VAL A 18 -19.75 -5.28 -28.11
CA VAL A 18 -20.73 -4.23 -27.70
C VAL A 18 -21.80 -4.57 -26.66
N GLY A 19 -21.91 -3.71 -25.63
CA GLY A 19 -23.09 -3.58 -24.78
C GLY A 19 -23.14 -2.24 -24.03
N ILE A 20 -24.06 -1.38 -24.46
CA ILE A 20 -24.43 -0.02 -24.02
C ILE A 20 -25.42 -0.03 -22.83
N ALA A 21 -25.50 1.11 -22.13
CA ALA A 21 -26.70 1.77 -21.57
C ALA A 21 -26.90 1.83 -20.04
N GLY A 22 -27.32 3.03 -19.59
CA GLY A 22 -28.11 3.30 -18.37
C GLY A 22 -27.34 4.09 -17.30
N CYS A 23 -27.30 5.43 -17.31
CA CYS A 23 -28.33 6.40 -16.90
C CYS A 23 -28.94 6.16 -15.49
N SER A 24 -28.54 7.06 -14.58
CA SER A 24 -29.29 7.73 -13.49
C SER A 24 -30.55 7.07 -12.91
N ASN A 25 -30.65 7.04 -11.58
CA ASN A 25 -31.70 7.81 -10.90
C ASN A 25 -31.45 8.00 -9.39
N ASP A 26 -31.63 9.25 -8.96
CA ASP A 26 -31.87 9.73 -7.61
C ASP A 26 -32.94 8.95 -6.83
N SER A 27 -32.79 8.91 -5.51
CA SER A 27 -33.93 8.88 -4.59
C SER A 27 -33.62 9.64 -3.29
N VAL A 28 -34.32 10.76 -3.19
CA VAL A 28 -34.59 11.66 -2.08
C VAL A 28 -35.34 10.99 -0.92
N GLY A 29 -35.22 11.56 0.28
CA GLY A 29 -36.14 11.40 1.41
C GLY A 29 -35.43 11.66 2.75
N SER A 30 -35.28 12.91 3.20
CA SER A 30 -36.25 13.75 3.93
C SER A 30 -36.27 13.53 5.45
N ASP A 31 -36.02 14.65 6.11
CA ASP A 31 -36.12 15.05 7.52
C ASP A 31 -36.91 14.22 8.53
N ALA A 32 -36.35 14.15 9.74
CA ALA A 32 -37.10 14.45 10.96
C ALA A 32 -36.17 15.13 11.99
N SER A 33 -36.50 16.38 12.29
CA SER A 33 -36.00 17.15 13.43
C SER A 33 -36.95 16.97 14.61
N ASP A 34 -36.41 16.82 15.82
CA ASP A 34 -37.01 17.22 17.11
C ASP A 34 -36.02 16.84 18.23
N THR A 35 -35.86 17.48 19.40
CA THR A 35 -36.05 18.84 19.95
C THR A 35 -35.61 18.72 21.43
N ALA A 36 -34.87 19.72 21.94
CA ALA A 36 -34.69 20.15 23.36
C ALA A 36 -34.02 19.18 24.39
N ALA A 37 -32.86 19.55 24.98
CA ALA A 37 -32.63 20.32 26.24
C ALA A 37 -32.87 19.48 27.53
N SER A 38 -32.15 19.56 28.65
CA SER A 38 -31.14 20.48 29.20
C SER A 38 -30.44 19.78 30.40
N ASP A 39 -29.24 20.27 30.75
CA ASP A 39 -28.50 20.26 32.02
C ASP A 39 -28.96 19.42 33.23
N THR A 40 -28.01 18.74 33.89
CA THR A 40 -27.70 18.97 35.33
C THR A 40 -26.29 18.43 35.70
N VAL A 41 -25.53 19.30 36.37
CA VAL A 41 -24.23 19.12 37.04
C VAL A 41 -24.27 18.10 38.19
N ALA A 42 -23.24 17.26 38.32
CA ALA A 42 -22.68 16.88 39.64
C ALA A 42 -21.30 16.17 39.55
N THR A 43 -20.30 16.87 40.08
CA THR A 43 -19.32 16.36 41.07
C THR A 43 -18.11 15.55 40.58
N ILE A 44 -16.95 16.23 40.63
CA ILE A 44 -15.61 15.66 40.67
C ILE A 44 -15.29 15.21 42.10
N PRO A 45 -14.79 13.99 42.30
CA PRO A 45 -13.77 13.75 43.31
C PRO A 45 -12.44 13.44 42.63
N ALA A 46 -11.44 14.27 42.94
CA ALA A 46 -10.05 14.03 42.63
C ALA A 46 -9.56 12.81 43.40
N SER A 47 -8.95 11.86 42.70
CA SER A 47 -7.96 10.92 43.25
C SER A 47 -7.15 10.36 42.10
N SER A 48 -6.02 11.00 41.81
CA SER A 48 -4.90 10.35 41.13
C SER A 48 -4.29 9.30 42.07
N PRO A 49 -3.92 8.13 41.54
CA PRO A 49 -2.48 7.87 41.46
C PRO A 49 -2.01 7.51 40.04
N SER A 50 -0.86 8.09 39.70
CA SER A 50 0.00 7.79 38.54
C SER A 50 0.58 6.36 38.62
N PRO A 51 1.35 5.89 37.63
CA PRO A 51 1.06 5.67 36.21
C PRO A 51 1.05 4.14 35.92
N GLU A 52 -0.02 3.60 35.35
CA GLU A 52 0.08 2.28 34.72
C GLU A 52 0.89 2.42 33.44
N LYS A 53 2.14 1.95 33.53
CA LYS A 53 2.99 1.48 32.43
C LYS A 53 2.13 1.06 31.24
N PRO A 54 2.24 1.69 30.05
CA PRO A 54 1.61 1.10 28.87
C PRO A 54 2.25 -0.28 28.70
N GLU A 55 1.40 -1.29 28.88
CA GLU A 55 1.66 -2.65 28.52
C GLU A 55 2.26 -2.61 27.11
N ASN A 56 3.52 -3.04 27.01
CA ASN A 56 4.19 -3.25 25.73
C ASN A 56 3.27 -4.17 24.94
N LYS A 57 2.51 -3.59 24.01
CA LYS A 57 1.95 -4.35 22.91
C LYS A 57 3.17 -4.84 22.16
N ASP A 58 3.55 -6.09 22.43
CA ASP A 58 4.40 -6.87 21.55
C ASP A 58 4.07 -6.47 20.11
N PRO A 59 5.05 -6.13 19.26
CA PRO A 59 4.77 -6.00 17.84
C PRO A 59 4.38 -7.40 17.40
N ALA A 60 3.07 -7.67 17.37
CA ALA A 60 2.53 -8.81 16.68
C ALA A 60 2.99 -8.61 15.24
N THR A 61 4.04 -9.35 14.86
CA THR A 61 4.46 -9.57 13.49
C THR A 61 3.24 -10.14 12.79
N THR A 62 2.42 -9.22 12.27
CA THR A 62 1.29 -9.58 11.43
C THR A 62 1.92 -9.80 10.08
N ASP A 63 2.56 -10.96 9.97
CA ASP A 63 3.07 -11.48 8.73
C ASP A 63 1.86 -11.66 7.81
N GLY A 64 1.71 -10.75 6.84
CA GLY A 64 0.49 -10.64 6.06
C GLY A 64 0.73 -10.80 4.57
N SER A 65 -0.35 -11.13 3.86
CA SER A 65 -0.36 -11.05 2.40
C SER A 65 -0.20 -9.59 1.94
N PHE A 66 0.33 -9.37 0.73
CA PHE A 66 0.56 -8.03 0.19
C PHE A 66 -0.60 -7.04 0.42
N CYS A 67 -1.81 -7.36 -0.04
CA CYS A 67 -2.95 -6.45 0.12
C CYS A 67 -3.41 -6.31 1.58
N GLU A 68 -3.32 -7.36 2.38
CA GLU A 68 -3.68 -7.27 3.79
C GLU A 68 -2.80 -6.25 4.51
N VAL A 69 -1.48 -6.36 4.34
CA VAL A 69 -0.52 -5.43 4.95
C VAL A 69 -0.70 -4.01 4.42
N MET A 70 -0.79 -3.84 3.10
CA MET A 70 -0.90 -2.51 2.49
C MET A 70 -2.18 -1.77 2.91
N LEU A 71 -3.24 -2.49 3.30
CA LEU A 71 -4.48 -1.90 3.80
C LEU A 71 -4.46 -1.64 5.32
N THR A 72 -3.45 -2.10 6.07
CA THR A 72 -3.31 -1.80 7.51
C THR A 72 -2.86 -0.36 7.78
N ASP A 73 -2.14 0.27 6.84
CA ASP A 73 -1.68 1.65 6.90
C ASP A 73 -1.74 2.28 5.50
N ILE A 74 -2.95 2.70 5.11
CA ILE A 74 -3.25 3.25 3.78
C ILE A 74 -2.44 4.52 3.51
N ASP A 75 -2.19 5.35 4.52
CA ASP A 75 -1.44 6.60 4.38
C ASP A 75 0.03 6.34 4.03
N THR A 76 0.67 5.41 4.73
CA THR A 76 2.04 4.98 4.39
C THR A 76 2.04 4.28 3.04
N ALA A 77 1.12 3.34 2.81
CA ALA A 77 0.96 2.59 1.57
C ALA A 77 0.85 3.47 0.32
N ALA A 78 0.07 4.56 0.39
CA ALA A 78 -0.12 5.51 -0.72
C ALA A 78 1.19 6.18 -1.16
N THR A 79 2.19 6.27 -0.28
CA THR A 79 3.49 6.89 -0.57
C THR A 79 4.62 5.87 -0.69
N THR A 80 4.37 4.59 -0.38
CA THR A 80 5.39 3.54 -0.33
C THR A 80 6.16 3.41 -1.63
N TYR A 81 5.50 3.58 -2.78
CA TYR A 81 6.09 3.43 -4.11
C TYR A 81 6.51 4.75 -4.77
N ALA A 82 6.40 5.87 -4.06
CA ALA A 82 6.96 7.13 -4.53
C ALA A 82 8.48 7.14 -4.36
N VAL A 83 9.19 7.67 -5.35
CA VAL A 83 10.64 7.86 -5.31
C VAL A 83 11.05 8.66 -4.06
N ASN A 84 12.05 8.15 -3.34
CA ASN A 84 12.60 8.83 -2.17
C ASN A 84 13.69 9.80 -2.64
N ILE A 85 13.43 11.09 -2.50
CA ILE A 85 14.33 12.16 -2.96
C ILE A 85 15.00 12.79 -1.75
N SER A 86 16.33 12.83 -1.75
CA SER A 86 17.10 13.47 -0.69
C SER A 86 16.68 14.93 -0.49
N GLY A 87 16.47 15.34 0.77
CA GLY A 87 15.98 16.68 1.13
C GLY A 87 14.48 16.92 0.93
N MET A 88 13.75 16.02 0.25
CA MET A 88 12.28 16.07 0.13
C MET A 88 11.60 14.97 0.95
N THR A 89 12.17 13.77 0.93
CA THR A 89 11.72 12.64 1.74
C THR A 89 12.55 12.60 3.03
N SER A 90 11.87 12.51 4.17
CA SER A 90 12.56 12.39 5.46
C SER A 90 12.95 10.94 5.75
N ALA A 91 14.02 10.74 6.53
CA ALA A 91 14.45 9.40 6.97
C ALA A 91 13.32 8.63 7.68
N ASP A 92 12.50 9.32 8.47
CA ASP A 92 11.40 8.69 9.19
C ASP A 92 10.28 8.21 8.25
N GLN A 93 10.01 8.94 7.16
CA GLN A 93 9.09 8.46 6.13
C GLN A 93 9.62 7.19 5.46
N VAL A 94 10.91 7.17 5.08
CA VAL A 94 11.52 5.97 4.47
C VAL A 94 11.47 4.77 5.41
N LYS A 95 11.76 4.96 6.70
CA LYS A 95 11.67 3.90 7.71
C LYS A 95 10.25 3.35 7.83
N LYS A 96 9.22 4.20 7.81
CA LYS A 96 7.83 3.76 7.83
C LYS A 96 7.47 2.93 6.61
N LYS A 97 7.85 3.40 5.41
CA LYS A 97 7.66 2.65 4.16
C LYS A 97 8.33 1.27 4.23
N LEU A 98 9.59 1.22 4.69
CA LEU A 98 10.32 -0.05 4.84
C LEU A 98 9.64 -0.96 5.87
N ALA A 99 9.26 -0.44 7.04
CA ALA A 99 8.60 -1.21 8.08
C ALA A 99 7.25 -1.77 7.64
N LEU A 100 6.50 -1.06 6.78
CA LEU A 100 5.28 -1.57 6.17
C LEU A 100 5.60 -2.72 5.20
N VAL A 101 6.56 -2.51 4.28
CA VAL A 101 6.98 -3.54 3.31
C VAL A 101 7.56 -4.77 4.00
N GLU A 102 8.23 -4.63 5.13
CA GLU A 102 8.80 -5.74 5.89
C GLU A 102 7.76 -6.65 6.56
N GLN A 103 6.53 -6.18 6.76
CA GLN A 103 5.42 -7.01 7.26
C GLN A 103 4.84 -7.94 6.18
N ILE A 104 5.14 -7.68 4.90
CA ILE A 104 4.67 -8.51 3.78
C ILE A 104 5.52 -9.77 3.71
N THR A 105 4.92 -10.92 4.02
CA THR A 105 5.57 -12.23 3.92
C THR A 105 5.23 -12.97 2.63
N THR A 106 4.10 -12.61 2.03
CA THR A 106 3.67 -13.14 0.73
C THR A 106 3.57 -11.98 -0.27
N PRO A 107 4.57 -11.82 -1.16
CA PRO A 107 4.52 -10.86 -2.26
C PRO A 107 3.34 -11.15 -3.20
N PRO A 108 2.99 -10.19 -4.09
CA PRO A 108 2.04 -10.47 -5.16
C PRO A 108 2.56 -11.58 -6.07
N GLU A 109 1.65 -12.43 -6.54
CA GLU A 109 2.00 -13.53 -7.45
C GLU A 109 2.66 -12.98 -8.72
N GLY A 110 3.85 -13.51 -9.06
CA GLY A 110 4.58 -13.11 -10.26
C GLY A 110 5.30 -11.76 -10.15
N LEU A 111 5.34 -11.14 -8.97
CA LEU A 111 6.10 -9.92 -8.67
C LEU A 111 7.09 -10.10 -7.49
N GLU A 112 7.54 -11.32 -7.24
CA GLU A 112 8.46 -11.62 -6.13
C GLU A 112 9.82 -10.93 -6.31
N GLU A 113 10.30 -10.84 -7.55
CA GLU A 113 11.56 -10.17 -7.89
C GLU A 113 11.44 -8.66 -7.71
N GLU A 114 10.37 -8.05 -8.23
CA GLU A 114 10.05 -6.63 -8.10
C GLU A 114 9.90 -6.25 -6.63
N PHE A 115 9.24 -7.09 -5.84
CA PHE A 115 9.13 -6.91 -4.40
C PHE A 115 10.50 -6.88 -3.71
N ALA A 116 11.39 -7.81 -4.06
CA ALA A 116 12.75 -7.86 -3.50
C ALA A 116 13.61 -6.65 -3.93
N ILE A 117 13.50 -6.22 -5.19
CA ILE A 117 14.16 -5.01 -5.71
C ILE A 117 13.70 -3.78 -4.93
N TRP A 118 12.37 -3.59 -4.82
CA TRP A 118 11.82 -2.43 -4.12
C TRP A 118 12.20 -2.41 -2.64
N LYS A 119 12.16 -3.57 -1.97
CA LYS A 119 12.60 -3.69 -0.58
C LYS A 119 14.08 -3.31 -0.42
N THR A 120 14.94 -3.78 -1.32
CA THR A 120 16.38 -3.45 -1.32
C THR A 120 16.62 -1.95 -1.52
N TYR A 121 15.84 -1.32 -2.41
CA TYR A 121 15.86 0.13 -2.59
C TYR A 121 15.48 0.87 -1.30
N LEU A 122 14.40 0.47 -0.62
CA LEU A 122 13.99 1.08 0.64
C LEU A 122 15.03 0.88 1.75
N GLN A 123 15.69 -0.28 1.81
CA GLN A 123 16.78 -0.54 2.76
C GLN A 123 17.98 0.40 2.50
N THR A 124 18.35 0.58 1.24
CA THR A 124 19.40 1.54 0.84
C THR A 124 19.00 2.96 1.18
N ALA A 125 17.73 3.32 0.95
CA ALA A 125 17.20 4.63 1.27
C ALA A 125 17.26 4.90 2.78
N VAL A 126 16.96 3.93 3.64
CA VAL A 126 17.07 4.12 5.11
C VAL A 126 18.49 4.50 5.55
N THR A 127 19.51 3.94 4.91
CA THR A 127 20.91 4.22 5.28
C THR A 127 21.49 5.44 4.60
N SER A 128 20.93 5.84 3.45
CA SER A 128 21.60 6.76 2.52
C SER A 128 20.70 7.90 2.05
N ILE A 129 19.56 8.17 2.69
CA ILE A 129 18.61 9.21 2.25
C ILE A 129 19.23 10.61 2.16
N ASP A 130 20.28 10.90 2.93
CA ASP A 130 21.00 12.17 2.90
C ASP A 130 22.13 12.22 1.85
N ASP A 131 22.40 11.11 1.17
CA ASP A 131 23.37 11.00 0.07
C ASP A 131 22.66 10.96 -1.28
N ILE A 132 22.61 12.10 -1.96
CA ILE A 132 22.00 12.24 -3.29
C ILE A 132 22.61 11.28 -4.30
N SER A 133 23.93 11.06 -4.27
CA SER A 133 24.62 10.21 -5.24
C SER A 133 24.24 8.74 -5.03
N ALA A 134 24.20 8.30 -3.78
CA ALA A 134 23.78 6.94 -3.44
C ALA A 134 22.31 6.71 -3.79
N MET A 135 21.42 7.67 -3.48
CA MET A 135 20.00 7.57 -3.82
C MET A 135 19.74 7.55 -5.33
N THR A 136 20.51 8.33 -6.10
CA THR A 136 20.41 8.33 -7.56
C THR A 136 20.90 7.01 -8.15
N ALA A 137 22.00 6.46 -7.63
CA ALA A 137 22.52 5.17 -8.08
C ALA A 137 21.61 3.99 -7.72
N ALA A 138 20.89 4.09 -6.59
CA ALA A 138 19.98 3.05 -6.12
C ALA A 138 18.60 3.07 -6.81
N TYR A 139 18.20 4.19 -7.41
CA TYR A 139 16.93 4.32 -8.13
C TYR A 139 17.17 4.32 -9.64
N ASP A 140 17.38 3.12 -10.18
CA ASP A 140 17.56 2.88 -11.62
C ASP A 140 16.24 2.47 -12.30
N ASP A 141 16.28 2.28 -13.64
CA ASP A 141 15.11 1.88 -14.43
C ASP A 141 14.47 0.57 -13.92
N THR A 142 15.28 -0.34 -13.39
CA THR A 142 14.82 -1.61 -12.81
C THR A 142 14.02 -1.37 -11.53
N THR A 143 14.54 -0.53 -10.64
CA THR A 143 13.88 -0.14 -9.39
C THR A 143 12.60 0.63 -9.64
N GLU A 144 12.61 1.54 -10.62
CA GLU A 144 11.42 2.26 -11.04
C GLU A 144 10.34 1.30 -11.58
N ALA A 145 10.70 0.39 -12.49
CA ALA A 145 9.77 -0.58 -13.05
C ALA A 145 9.16 -1.48 -11.97
N ALA A 146 9.99 -1.96 -11.02
CA ALA A 146 9.55 -2.75 -9.88
C ALA A 146 8.53 -1.99 -9.01
N GLY A 147 8.86 -0.73 -8.64
CA GLY A 147 7.95 0.12 -7.87
C GLY A 147 6.62 0.36 -8.57
N GLN A 148 6.63 0.60 -9.88
CA GLN A 148 5.41 0.78 -10.67
C GLN A 148 4.56 -0.50 -10.75
N ALA A 149 5.17 -1.67 -10.91
CA ALA A 149 4.44 -2.93 -10.96
C ALA A 149 3.71 -3.21 -9.64
N LEU A 150 4.39 -3.04 -8.51
CA LEU A 150 3.80 -3.19 -7.18
C LEU A 150 2.72 -2.13 -6.90
N PHE A 151 2.95 -0.89 -7.32
CA PHE A 151 1.95 0.17 -7.18
C PHE A 151 0.66 -0.14 -7.95
N ARG A 152 0.76 -0.71 -9.16
CA ARG A 152 -0.42 -1.13 -9.92
C ARG A 152 -1.23 -2.18 -9.18
N VAL A 153 -0.60 -3.22 -8.65
CA VAL A 153 -1.30 -4.23 -7.83
C VAL A 153 -1.96 -3.58 -6.61
N TYR A 154 -1.27 -2.66 -5.93
CA TYR A 154 -1.85 -1.93 -4.80
C TYR A 154 -3.13 -1.17 -5.20
N VAL A 155 -3.08 -0.39 -6.27
CA VAL A 155 -4.23 0.42 -6.72
C VAL A 155 -5.35 -0.44 -7.32
N ASP A 156 -5.02 -1.40 -8.17
CA ASP A 156 -6.03 -2.16 -8.92
C ASP A 156 -6.65 -3.29 -8.08
N GLU A 157 -5.86 -3.97 -7.26
CA GLU A 157 -6.31 -5.17 -6.53
C GLU A 157 -6.54 -4.96 -5.03
N CYS A 158 -5.73 -4.13 -4.38
CA CYS A 158 -5.87 -3.93 -2.93
C CYS A 158 -6.92 -2.86 -2.63
N MET A 159 -6.82 -1.69 -3.28
CA MET A 159 -7.76 -0.59 -3.05
C MET A 159 -9.18 -0.89 -3.53
N SER A 160 -9.37 -1.85 -4.45
CA SER A 160 -10.70 -2.32 -4.86
C SER A 160 -11.44 -3.14 -3.80
N ARG A 161 -10.80 -3.45 -2.66
CA ARG A 161 -11.38 -4.17 -1.52
C ARG A 161 -11.93 -3.26 -0.42
N LEU A 162 -11.74 -1.95 -0.56
CA LEU A 162 -12.28 -0.90 0.31
C LEU A 162 -13.68 -0.50 -0.15
#